data_AF-A0A734UVY4-F1
#
_entry.id   AF-A0A734UVY4-F1
#
_cell.length_a   1.000
_cell.length_b   1.000
_cell.length_c   1.000
_cell.angle_alpha   90.00
_cell.angle_beta   90.00
_cell.angle_gamma   90.00
#
_symmetry.space_group_name_H-M   'P 1'
#
loop_
_entity.id
_entity.type
_entity.pdbx_description
1 polymer ?
#
loop_
_entity_poly.entity_id
_entity_poly.type
_entity_poly.pdbx_seq_one_letter_code
_entity_poly.pdbx_strand_id
1 'polypeptide(L)' 'DVFVHFSAIQSNEFRTLNENQEVEFSVEQGPKGPSAVNVVAL' A
#
# COMPACT_ATOMS: atom_id res chain seq x y z
N ASP A 1 -10.31 2.67 7.21
CA ASP A 1 -9.77 2.60 5.84
C ASP A 1 -8.55 3.49 5.72
N VAL A 2 -7.40 2.95 5.32
CA VAL A 2 -6.15 3.70 5.11
C VAL A 2 -6.00 3.95 3.61
N PHE A 3 -5.60 5.16 3.23
CA PHE A 3 -5.40 5.49 1.82
C PHE A 3 -4.10 4.88 1.29
N VAL A 4 -4.19 4.06 0.24
CA VAL A 4 -3.04 3.50 -0.48
C VAL A 4 -2.92 4.21 -1.82
N HIS A 5 -1.75 4.78 -2.11
CA HIS A 5 -1.44 5.25 -3.45
C HIS A 5 -0.69 4.16 -4.22
N PHE A 6 -0.94 3.99 -5.52
CA PHE A 6 -0.25 2.98 -6.35
C PHE A 6 1.28 3.11 -6.31
N SER A 7 1.79 4.32 -6.03
CA SER A 7 3.21 4.58 -5.86
C SER A 7 3.82 3.90 -4.63
N ALA A 8 3.01 3.61 -3.61
CA ALA A 8 3.43 2.96 -2.38
C ALA A 8 3.55 1.43 -2.52
N ILE A 9 3.05 0.85 -3.61
CA ILE A 9 3.12 -0.60 -3.88
C ILE A 9 4.53 -0.94 -4.35
N GLN A 10 5.21 -1.75 -3.55
CA GLN A 10 6.50 -2.35 -3.82
C GLN A 10 6.26 -3.64 -4.61
N SER A 11 6.29 -3.54 -5.94
CA SER A 11 6.22 -4.69 -6.84
C SER A 11 7.14 -4.47 -8.03
N ASN A 12 7.88 -5.51 -8.41
CA ASN A 12 8.91 -5.42 -9.45
C ASN A 12 8.32 -5.37 -10.87
N GLU A 13 7.15 -5.95 -11.09
CA GLU A 13 6.58 -6.08 -12.44
C GLU A 13 5.16 -5.52 -12.56
N PHE A 14 4.32 -5.67 -11.51
CA PHE A 14 2.93 -5.18 -11.53
C PHE A 14 2.53 -4.60 -10.17
N ARG A 15 2.32 -3.27 -10.11
CA ARG A 15 1.82 -2.55 -8.92
C ARG A 15 0.31 -2.71 -8.75
N THR A 16 -0.15 -3.94 -8.70
CA THR A 16 -1.57 -4.30 -8.61
C THR A 16 -1.76 -5.26 -7.45
N LEU A 17 -2.82 -5.04 -6.67
CA LEU A 17 -3.26 -5.93 -5.61
C LEU A 17 -4.54 -6.63 -6.09
N ASN A 18 -4.63 -7.93 -5.85
CA ASN A 18 -5.86 -8.66 -6.11
C ASN A 18 -6.84 -8.49 -4.95
N GLU A 19 -8.13 -8.64 -5.25
CA GLU A 19 -9.17 -8.62 -4.21
C GLU A 19 -8.98 -9.81 -3.25
N ASN A 20 -9.04 -9.57 -1.94
CA ASN A 20 -8.72 -10.53 -0.86
C ASN A 20 -7.24 -10.96 -0.76
N GLN A 21 -6.32 -10.25 -1.43
CA GLN A 21 -4.90 -10.50 -1.24
C GLN A 21 -4.40 -9.94 0.09
N GLU A 22 -3.69 -10.76 0.87
CA GLU A 22 -3.01 -10.29 2.06
C GLU A 22 -1.80 -9.45 1.67
N VAL A 23 -1.68 -8.30 2.32
CA VAL A 23 -0.61 -7.33 2.05
C VAL A 23 -0.04 -6.85 3.37
N GLU A 24 1.26 -6.72 3.40
CA GLU A 24 1.97 -6.04 4.47
C GLU A 24 2.18 -4.58 4.08
N PHE A 25 1.82 -3.66 4.95
CA PHE A 25 2.05 -2.24 4.72
C PHE A 25 2.35 -1.53 6.03
N SER A 26 3.06 -0.41 5.92
CA SER A 26 3.29 0.50 7.03
C SER A 26 2.36 1.69 6.93
N VAL A 27 1.88 2.21 8.06
CA VAL A 27 1.03 3.41 8.10
C VAL A 27 1.86 4.60 8.54
N GLU A 28 1.87 5.65 7.75
CA GLU A 28 2.51 6.92 8.06
C GLU A 28 1.46 8.03 8.17
N GLN A 29 1.63 8.97 9.10
CA GLN A 29 0.76 10.15 9.19
C GLN A 29 1.26 11.25 8.25
N GLY A 30 0.66 11.32 7.06
CA GLY A 30 0.89 12.40 6.12
C GLY A 30 0.09 13.66 6.44
N PRO A 31 0.34 14.77 5.71
CA PRO A 31 -0.35 16.04 5.89
C PRO A 31 -1.87 15.99 5.63
N LYS A 32 -2.38 14.90 5.04
CA LYS A 32 -3.80 14.66 4.75
C LYS A 32 -4.41 13.52 5.57
N GLY A 33 -3.67 12.95 6.53
CA GLY A 33 -4.11 11.82 7.35
C GLY A 33 -3.25 10.56 7.15
N PRO A 34 -3.66 9.43 7.75
CA PRO A 34 -2.95 8.17 7.67
C PRO A 34 -2.93 7.62 6.24
N SER A 35 -1.73 7.38 5.72
CA SER A 35 -1.48 6.80 4.40
C SER A 35 -0.64 5.54 4.50
N ALA A 36 -0.92 4.56 3.66
CA ALA A 36 -0.15 3.33 3.58
C ALA A 36 1.08 3.55 2.70
N VAL A 37 2.24 3.13 3.22
CA VAL A 37 3.55 3.18 2.57
C VAL A 37 4.18 1.80 2.62
N ASN A 38 5.12 1.53 1.70
CA ASN A 38 5.81 0.24 1.59
C ASN A 38 4.84 -0.96 1.54
N VAL A 39 3.85 -0.88 0.66
CA VAL A 39 2.85 -1.94 0.51
C VAL A 39 3.47 -3.10 -0.25
N VAL A 40 3.59 -4.25 0.39
CA VAL A 40 4.15 -5.49 -0.15
C VAL A 40 3.06 -6.55 -0.18
N ALA A 41 2.92 -7.22 -1.30
CA ALA A 41 2.08 -8.39 -1.45
C ALA A 41 2.71 -9.59 -0.71
N LEU A 42 1.94 -10.26 0.17
CA LEU A 42 2.32 -11.54 0.77
C LEU A 42 1.97 -12.71 -0.16
#